data_AF-A0AAI8YRI8-F1
#
_entry.id   AF-A0AAI8YRI8-F1
#
_cell.length_a   1.000
_cell.length_b   1.000
_cell.length_c   1.000
_cell.angle_alpha   90.00
_cell.angle_beta   90.00
_cell.angle_gamma   90.00
#
_symmetry.space_group_name_H-M   'P 1'
#
loop_
_entity.id
_entity.type
_entity.pdbx_description
1 polymer ?
#
loop_
_entity_poly.entity_id
_entity_poly.type
_entity_poly.pdbx_seq_one_letter_code
_entity_poly.pdbx_strand_id
1 'polypeptide(L)'
;MSSKPPPALLEPYLHLPPETSLLTLTGTLDCSIHWLTARFIASALASSSSSHSQQDSSIVLVSWMRDFTFWRGEIRRTTDLQSQILSALLQQQQQQQQQQQQQQKNPDNNPPTTTTTLLILDAPDVLLATTPTTADELNHFLLQLRSHQVHGTTILSCSANLPLISAAATATTAGNNSNPPTSAMETATAAFITAQAHSSRLVMSVRGLETGAARDVSGVLRITRGGDVEGGDEVREAELLYLIQRDGVAKVFSRGSIPVS
;
A
#
# COMPACT_ATOMS: atom_id res chain seq x y z
N MET A 1 -0.41 22.26 8.95
CA MET A 1 -0.06 21.75 7.60
C MET A 1 -1.39 21.46 6.90
N SER A 2 -1.68 22.04 5.73
CA SER A 2 -3.00 21.89 5.11
C SER A 2 -2.92 20.96 3.89
N SER A 3 -2.99 19.64 4.12
CA SER A 3 -3.28 18.68 3.06
C SER A 3 -4.79 18.57 2.86
N LYS A 4 -5.26 18.13 1.69
CA LYS A 4 -6.69 17.84 1.48
C LYS A 4 -7.14 16.77 2.49
N PRO A 5 -8.24 16.97 3.24
CA PRO A 5 -8.67 16.00 4.24
C PRO A 5 -9.00 14.65 3.58
N PRO A 6 -8.79 13.52 4.29
CA PRO A 6 -9.24 12.22 3.81
C PRO A 6 -10.77 12.18 3.71
N PRO A 7 -11.34 11.36 2.82
CA PRO A 7 -12.78 11.10 2.84
C PRO A 7 -13.19 10.53 4.20
N ALA A 8 -14.25 11.06 4.82
CA ALA A 8 -14.63 10.73 6.20
C ALA A 8 -14.86 9.23 6.45
N LEU A 9 -15.39 8.50 5.46
CA LEU A 9 -15.59 7.05 5.55
C LEU A 9 -14.29 6.24 5.43
N LEU A 10 -13.24 6.83 4.86
CA LEU A 10 -11.94 6.21 4.69
C LEU A 10 -10.99 6.52 5.85
N GLU A 11 -11.14 7.69 6.47
CA GLU A 11 -10.26 8.20 7.53
C GLU A 11 -9.96 7.18 8.65
N PRO A 12 -10.93 6.43 9.21
CA PRO A 12 -10.66 5.45 10.25
C PRO A 12 -9.70 4.33 9.83
N TYR A 13 -9.56 4.09 8.53
CA TYR A 13 -8.73 3.02 7.98
C TYR A 13 -7.33 3.47 7.55
N LEU A 14 -7.03 4.76 7.64
CA LEU A 14 -5.72 5.32 7.27
C LEU A 14 -4.74 5.39 8.45
N HIS A 15 -5.17 4.97 9.64
CA HIS A 15 -4.30 4.83 10.80
C HIS A 15 -3.37 3.63 10.61
N LEU A 16 -2.08 3.85 10.79
CA LEU A 16 -1.09 2.79 10.66
C LEU A 16 -1.16 1.85 11.89
N PRO A 17 -1.22 0.53 11.67
CA PRO A 17 -1.22 -0.48 12.74
C PRO A 17 0.14 -0.59 13.47
N PRO A 18 0.25 -1.43 14.53
CA PRO A 18 1.47 -1.62 15.31
C PRO A 18 2.68 -2.10 14.49
N GLU A 19 3.87 -2.09 15.11
CA GLU A 19 5.13 -2.48 14.47
C GLU A 19 5.08 -3.84 13.76
N THR A 20 5.82 -3.97 12.64
CA THR A 20 5.90 -5.13 11.74
C THR A 20 4.61 -5.53 11.00
N SER A 21 3.52 -4.77 11.13
CA SER A 21 2.24 -5.04 10.46
C SER A 21 2.32 -4.95 8.94
N LEU A 22 1.53 -5.78 8.24
CA LEU A 22 1.35 -5.73 6.79
C LEU A 22 -0.06 -5.29 6.42
N LEU A 23 -0.15 -4.30 5.53
CA LEU A 23 -1.37 -3.87 4.86
C LEU A 23 -1.26 -4.22 3.38
N THR A 24 -2.20 -5.00 2.85
CA THR A 24 -2.22 -5.33 1.41
C THR A 24 -3.29 -4.52 0.70
N LEU A 25 -2.86 -3.78 -0.32
CA LEU A 25 -3.70 -3.04 -1.25
C LEU A 25 -3.75 -3.80 -2.58
N THR A 26 -4.94 -4.05 -3.10
CA THR A 26 -5.14 -4.72 -4.38
C THR A 26 -6.00 -3.90 -5.32
N GLY A 27 -5.57 -3.77 -6.57
CA GLY A 27 -6.33 -3.11 -7.62
C GLY A 27 -6.49 -3.98 -8.85
N THR A 28 -7.32 -3.56 -9.80
CA THR A 28 -7.38 -4.15 -11.14
C THR A 28 -6.78 -3.18 -12.16
N LEU A 29 -6.61 -3.61 -13.40
CA LEU A 29 -6.07 -2.77 -14.47
C LEU A 29 -6.80 -1.42 -14.59
N ASP A 30 -8.13 -1.44 -14.50
CA ASP A 30 -8.98 -0.25 -14.63
C ASP A 30 -9.21 0.47 -13.30
N CYS A 31 -8.78 -0.10 -12.17
CA CYS A 31 -9.02 0.42 -10.83
C CYS A 31 -7.71 0.44 -10.05
N SER A 32 -7.04 1.58 -10.12
CA SER A 32 -5.76 1.79 -9.46
C SER A 32 -5.90 2.05 -7.95
N ILE A 33 -4.97 1.50 -7.16
CA ILE A 33 -4.81 1.71 -5.72
C ILE A 33 -3.86 2.85 -5.36
N HIS A 34 -3.18 3.49 -6.31
CA HIS A 34 -2.14 4.50 -5.98
C HIS A 34 -2.69 5.69 -5.19
N TRP A 35 -3.96 6.05 -5.40
CA TRP A 35 -4.62 7.10 -4.62
C TRP A 35 -4.78 6.70 -3.15
N LEU A 36 -4.99 5.43 -2.83
CA LEU A 36 -4.99 4.92 -1.44
C LEU A 36 -3.59 5.00 -0.85
N THR A 37 -2.58 4.55 -1.60
CA THR A 37 -1.18 4.64 -1.19
C THR A 37 -0.78 6.09 -0.88
N ALA A 38 -1.18 7.04 -1.73
CA ALA A 38 -0.97 8.47 -1.49
C ALA A 38 -1.67 8.97 -0.22
N ARG A 39 -2.86 8.45 0.11
CA ARG A 39 -3.57 8.79 1.36
C ARG A 39 -2.87 8.24 2.60
N PHE A 40 -2.32 7.03 2.55
CA PHE A 40 -1.50 6.49 3.64
C PHE A 40 -0.23 7.33 3.85
N ILE A 41 0.45 7.74 2.77
CA ILE A 41 1.62 8.64 2.85
C ILE A 41 1.24 9.95 3.55
N ALA A 42 0.13 10.59 3.14
CA ALA A 42 -0.32 11.82 3.79
C ALA A 42 -0.70 11.64 5.26
N SER A 43 -1.38 10.54 5.60
CA SER A 43 -1.76 10.21 6.98
C SER A 43 -0.52 10.03 7.88
N ALA A 44 0.49 9.32 7.38
CA ALA A 44 1.76 9.10 8.08
C ALA A 44 2.52 10.42 8.32
N LEU A 45 2.63 11.27 7.30
CA LEU A 45 3.28 12.57 7.42
C LEU A 45 2.53 13.53 8.35
N ALA A 46 1.19 13.52 8.31
CA ALA A 46 0.38 14.34 9.21
C ALA A 46 0.55 13.90 10.67
N SER A 47 0.64 12.60 10.94
CA SER A 47 0.84 12.05 12.29
C SER A 47 2.20 12.44 12.90
N SER A 48 3.26 12.49 12.09
CA SER A 48 4.58 12.97 12.54
C SER A 48 4.57 14.45 12.95
N SER A 49 3.69 15.27 12.35
CA SER A 49 3.61 16.70 12.66
C SER A 49 2.84 17.04 13.94
N SER A 50 1.98 16.15 14.42
CA SER A 50 1.07 16.39 15.55
C SER A 50 1.60 15.84 16.88
N SER A 51 2.49 14.86 16.86
CA SER A 51 3.06 14.26 18.07
C SER A 51 4.12 15.16 18.72
N HIS A 52 3.85 15.65 19.94
CA HIS A 52 4.87 16.31 20.78
C HIS A 52 6.01 15.36 21.23
N SER A 53 5.85 14.05 21.02
CA SER A 53 6.91 13.05 21.10
C SER A 53 7.61 12.92 19.74
N GLN A 54 8.93 13.13 19.72
CA GLN A 54 9.84 13.00 18.57
C GLN A 54 9.89 11.57 17.99
N GLN A 55 8.79 11.05 17.43
CA GLN A 55 8.85 9.91 16.52
C GLN A 55 8.91 10.44 15.08
N ASP A 56 10.15 10.71 14.66
CA ASP A 56 10.44 11.02 13.26
C ASP A 56 10.07 9.79 12.41
N SER A 57 8.95 9.88 11.69
CA SER A 57 8.48 8.82 10.81
C SER A 57 9.12 8.98 9.43
N SER A 58 9.90 8.00 9.03
CA SER A 58 10.49 7.96 7.68
C SER A 58 9.59 7.16 6.74
N ILE A 59 9.56 7.52 5.46
CA ILE A 59 8.79 6.80 4.44
C ILE A 59 9.75 6.33 3.35
N VAL A 60 9.73 5.04 3.06
CA VAL A 60 10.48 4.42 1.96
C VAL A 60 9.48 3.84 0.98
N LEU A 61 9.47 4.37 -0.25
CA LEU A 61 8.64 3.88 -1.34
C LEU A 61 9.54 3.22 -2.39
N VAL A 62 9.31 1.93 -2.63
CA VAL A 62 9.94 1.16 -3.70
C VAL A 62 8.84 0.79 -4.70
N SER A 63 9.00 1.21 -5.95
CA SER A 63 8.05 0.91 -7.03
C SER A 63 8.79 0.28 -8.19
N TRP A 64 8.28 -0.86 -8.66
CA TRP A 64 8.84 -1.58 -9.80
C TRP A 64 8.28 -1.10 -11.13
N MET A 65 7.07 -0.53 -11.11
CA MET A 65 6.32 -0.18 -12.32
C MET A 65 6.22 1.32 -12.57
N ARG A 66 6.59 2.17 -11.60
CA ARG A 66 6.41 3.62 -11.68
C ARG A 66 7.62 4.38 -11.19
N ASP A 67 7.87 5.52 -11.83
CA ASP A 67 8.98 6.39 -11.50
C ASP A 67 8.61 7.43 -10.42
N PHE A 68 9.62 8.20 -10.00
CA PHE A 68 9.44 9.30 -9.07
C PHE A 68 8.45 10.36 -9.59
N THR A 69 8.48 10.67 -10.89
CA THR A 69 7.61 11.68 -11.51
C THR A 69 6.14 11.31 -11.33
N PHE A 70 5.82 10.03 -11.55
CA PHE A 70 4.49 9.50 -11.31
C PHE A 70 4.06 9.67 -9.86
N TRP A 71 4.85 9.16 -8.91
CA TRP A 71 4.48 9.18 -7.49
C TRP A 71 4.37 10.60 -6.94
N ARG A 72 5.27 11.50 -7.34
CA ARG A 72 5.19 12.92 -7.02
C ARG A 72 3.89 13.54 -7.55
N GLY A 73 3.53 13.23 -8.79
CA GLY A 73 2.28 13.69 -9.40
C GLY A 73 1.04 13.16 -8.68
N GLU A 74 1.03 11.87 -8.35
CA GLU A 74 -0.07 11.21 -7.65
C GLU A 74 -0.27 11.78 -6.24
N ILE A 75 0.78 11.85 -5.43
CA ILE A 75 0.69 12.36 -4.07
C ILE A 75 0.24 13.83 -4.09
N ARG A 76 0.82 14.66 -4.96
CA ARG A 76 0.39 16.06 -5.12
C ARG A 76 -1.09 16.15 -5.47
N ARG A 77 -1.54 15.36 -6.45
CA ARG A 77 -2.91 15.40 -6.94
C ARG A 77 -3.91 15.01 -5.85
N THR A 78 -3.63 13.93 -5.12
CA THR A 78 -4.52 13.37 -4.10
C THR A 78 -4.51 14.15 -2.79
N THR A 79 -3.37 14.73 -2.39
CA THR A 79 -3.15 15.23 -1.01
C THR A 79 -2.77 16.71 -0.96
N ASP A 80 -2.35 17.29 -2.08
CA ASP A 80 -1.78 18.65 -2.19
C ASP A 80 -0.44 18.87 -1.45
N LEU A 81 0.24 17.78 -1.06
CA LEU A 81 1.56 17.82 -0.41
C LEU A 81 2.68 18.09 -1.44
N GLN A 82 2.90 19.34 -1.85
CA GLN A 82 3.93 19.69 -2.84
C GLN A 82 5.29 20.07 -2.23
N SER A 83 5.33 20.78 -1.10
CA SER A 83 6.57 21.38 -0.57
C SER A 83 7.44 20.39 0.22
N GLN A 84 6.82 19.43 0.90
CA GLN A 84 7.51 18.60 1.89
C GLN A 84 8.25 17.39 1.31
N ILE A 85 7.73 16.75 0.25
CA ILE A 85 8.42 15.64 -0.41
C ILE A 85 9.73 16.12 -1.04
N LEU A 86 9.69 17.29 -1.68
CA LEU A 86 10.88 17.92 -2.24
C LEU A 86 11.87 18.34 -1.15
N SER A 87 11.40 18.95 -0.05
CA SER A 87 12.30 19.33 1.05
C SER A 87 12.89 18.12 1.75
N ALA A 88 12.12 17.05 1.99
CA ALA A 88 12.60 15.82 2.60
C ALA A 88 13.63 15.11 1.72
N LEU A 89 13.37 15.00 0.40
CA LEU A 89 14.34 14.44 -0.55
C LEU A 89 15.61 15.29 -0.65
N LEU A 90 15.48 16.61 -0.73
CA LEU A 90 16.63 17.53 -0.72
C LEU A 90 17.42 17.43 0.59
N GLN A 91 16.73 17.33 1.73
CA GLN A 91 17.35 17.23 3.04
C GLN A 91 18.04 15.88 3.22
N GLN A 92 17.44 14.79 2.76
CA GLN A 92 18.06 13.47 2.77
C GLN A 92 19.26 13.41 1.83
N GLN A 93 19.19 14.04 0.65
CA GLN A 93 20.33 14.14 -0.27
C GLN A 93 21.46 14.99 0.33
N GLN A 94 21.14 16.10 1.00
CA GLN A 94 22.12 16.91 1.73
C GLN A 94 22.73 16.16 2.92
N GLN A 95 21.92 15.40 3.67
CA GLN A 95 22.42 14.57 4.77
C GLN A 95 23.33 13.45 4.27
N GLN A 96 23.02 12.79 3.16
CA GLN A 96 23.92 11.80 2.55
C GLN A 96 25.24 12.43 2.10
N GLN A 97 25.20 13.61 1.50
CA GLN A 97 26.43 14.36 1.13
C GLN A 97 27.23 14.78 2.36
N GLN A 98 26.58 15.19 3.45
CA GLN A 98 27.23 15.56 4.70
C GLN A 98 27.78 14.35 5.46
N GLN A 99 27.07 13.22 5.48
CA GLN A 99 27.53 11.96 6.10
C GLN A 99 28.71 11.35 5.33
N GLN A 100 28.72 11.45 3.99
CA GLN A 100 29.89 11.09 3.18
C GLN A 100 31.10 11.99 3.47
N GLN A 101 30.89 13.25 3.85
CA GLN A 101 31.96 14.16 4.28
C GLN A 101 32.35 14.01 5.77
N GLN A 102 31.45 13.49 6.61
CA GLN A 102 31.65 13.35 8.07
C GLN A 102 32.02 11.93 8.53
N GLN A 103 32.22 10.96 7.62
CA GLN A 103 32.75 9.62 7.94
C GLN A 103 34.20 9.60 8.48
N GLN A 104 34.73 10.76 8.92
CA GLN A 104 35.90 10.88 9.79
C GLN A 104 35.62 11.76 11.02
N LYS A 105 34.56 11.52 11.80
CA LYS A 105 34.57 11.92 13.23
C LYS A 105 33.52 11.22 14.10
N ASN A 106 34.03 10.42 15.05
CA ASN A 106 33.46 9.89 16.30
C ASN A 106 32.05 9.26 16.33
N PRO A 107 31.90 8.00 16.83
CA PRO A 107 30.63 7.28 16.86
C PRO A 107 29.73 7.51 18.09
N ASP A 108 30.17 8.22 19.13
CA ASP A 108 29.44 8.21 20.42
C ASP A 108 28.91 9.61 20.82
N ASN A 109 27.64 9.91 20.51
CA ASN A 109 26.73 10.65 21.43
C ASN A 109 25.31 10.99 20.95
N ASN A 110 24.82 10.52 19.80
CA ASN A 110 23.40 10.76 19.51
C ASN A 110 22.53 9.73 20.25
N PRO A 111 21.57 10.13 21.10
CA PRO A 111 20.57 9.19 21.59
C PRO A 111 19.87 8.57 20.36
N PRO A 112 19.60 7.26 20.35
CA PRO A 112 18.91 6.64 19.23
C PRO A 112 17.50 7.22 19.16
N THR A 113 17.27 8.18 18.26
CA THR A 113 15.93 8.50 17.80
C THR A 113 15.44 7.24 17.10
N THR A 114 14.54 6.48 17.73
CA THR A 114 13.92 5.30 17.12
C THR A 114 12.99 5.78 16.02
N THR A 115 13.53 5.94 14.81
CA THR A 115 12.76 6.36 13.64
C THR A 115 12.01 5.16 13.08
N THR A 116 10.70 5.15 13.24
CA THR A 116 9.85 4.12 12.66
C THR A 116 9.67 4.40 11.18
N THR A 117 9.99 3.41 10.32
CA THR A 117 9.87 3.57 8.86
C THR A 117 8.58 2.93 8.34
N LEU A 118 7.77 3.68 7.59
CA LEU A 118 6.70 3.16 6.74
C LEU A 118 7.32 2.68 5.41
N LEU A 119 7.27 1.38 5.18
CA LEU A 119 7.74 0.76 3.93
C LEU A 119 6.56 0.60 2.96
N ILE A 120 6.70 1.09 1.74
CA ILE A 120 5.70 0.96 0.68
C ILE A 120 6.35 0.21 -0.48
N LEU A 121 5.75 -0.92 -0.87
CA LEU A 121 6.20 -1.76 -1.96
C LEU A 121 5.11 -1.79 -3.04
N ASP A 122 5.42 -1.24 -4.21
CA ASP A 122 4.49 -1.10 -5.32
C ASP A 122 4.83 -2.01 -6.50
N ALA A 123 3.91 -2.92 -6.78
CA ALA A 123 3.96 -3.93 -7.83
C ALA A 123 5.18 -4.89 -7.78
N PRO A 124 5.61 -5.42 -6.62
CA PRO A 124 6.69 -6.40 -6.59
C PRO A 124 6.31 -7.76 -7.21
N ASP A 125 5.01 -8.02 -7.40
CA ASP A 125 4.47 -9.18 -8.12
C ASP A 125 4.97 -9.27 -9.58
N VAL A 126 5.41 -8.16 -10.17
CA VAL A 126 6.05 -8.18 -11.50
C VAL A 126 7.35 -9.00 -11.53
N LEU A 127 8.00 -9.19 -10.39
CA LEU A 127 9.20 -10.03 -10.29
C LEU A 127 8.90 -11.47 -10.69
N LEU A 128 7.72 -11.99 -10.36
CA LEU A 128 7.31 -13.35 -10.78
C LEU A 128 7.32 -13.51 -12.30
N ALA A 129 7.08 -12.43 -13.05
CA ALA A 129 7.05 -12.42 -14.51
C ALA A 129 8.39 -12.04 -15.16
N THR A 130 9.28 -11.37 -14.44
CA THR A 130 10.49 -10.74 -14.99
C THR A 130 11.79 -11.39 -14.50
N THR A 131 11.73 -12.19 -13.45
CA THR A 131 12.85 -12.92 -12.87
C THR A 131 12.49 -14.39 -12.70
N PRO A 132 13.47 -15.30 -12.54
CA PRO A 132 13.20 -16.72 -12.24
C PRO A 132 12.71 -16.94 -10.79
N THR A 133 12.27 -15.89 -10.10
CA THR A 133 11.89 -15.92 -8.68
C THR A 133 10.56 -16.63 -8.50
N THR A 134 10.48 -17.52 -7.52
CA THR A 134 9.22 -18.20 -7.17
C THR A 134 8.37 -17.36 -6.21
N ALA A 135 7.08 -17.69 -6.10
CA ALA A 135 6.19 -17.04 -5.12
C ALA A 135 6.70 -17.21 -3.67
N ASP A 136 7.28 -18.36 -3.37
CA ASP A 136 7.84 -18.67 -2.04
C ASP A 136 9.09 -17.84 -1.74
N GLU A 137 10.02 -17.74 -2.70
CA GLU A 137 11.21 -16.89 -2.57
C GLU A 137 10.84 -15.41 -2.39
N LEU A 138 9.85 -14.92 -3.14
CA LEU A 138 9.37 -13.54 -3.01
C LEU A 138 8.70 -13.30 -1.65
N ASN A 139 7.89 -14.26 -1.17
CA ASN A 139 7.31 -14.21 0.17
C ASN A 139 8.40 -14.16 1.26
N HIS A 140 9.42 -15.01 1.16
CA HIS A 140 10.53 -15.04 2.10
C HIS A 140 11.31 -13.73 2.10
N PHE A 141 11.58 -13.16 0.92
CA PHE A 141 12.19 -11.83 0.80
C PHE A 141 11.36 -10.74 1.49
N LEU A 142 10.03 -10.72 1.29
CA LEU A 142 9.16 -9.76 1.97
C LEU A 142 9.13 -9.96 3.50
N LEU A 143 9.17 -11.20 3.98
CA LEU A 143 9.28 -11.50 5.40
C LEU A 143 10.61 -11.00 5.99
N GLN A 144 11.72 -11.15 5.26
CA GLN A 144 13.03 -10.61 5.67
C GLN A 144 13.01 -9.08 5.74
N LEU A 145 12.39 -8.41 4.76
CA LEU A 145 12.23 -6.96 4.82
C LEU A 145 11.40 -6.55 6.04
N ARG A 146 10.31 -7.27 6.34
CA ARG A 146 9.44 -6.97 7.47
C ARG A 146 10.05 -7.28 8.84
N SER A 147 10.97 -8.23 8.94
CA SER A 147 11.59 -8.61 10.21
C SER A 147 12.67 -7.64 10.68
N HIS A 148 13.11 -6.70 9.83
CA HIS A 148 14.01 -5.64 10.25
C HIS A 148 13.32 -4.70 11.24
N GLN A 149 13.91 -4.58 12.43
CA GLN A 149 13.41 -3.85 13.60
C GLN A 149 13.21 -2.33 13.40
N VAL A 150 13.52 -1.81 12.21
CA VAL A 150 13.35 -0.39 11.82
C VAL A 150 11.96 -0.13 11.21
N HIS A 151 11.25 -1.17 10.77
CA HIS A 151 9.98 -1.01 10.05
C HIS A 151 8.77 -1.08 11.00
N GLY A 152 7.95 -0.03 10.97
CA GLY A 152 6.68 0.00 11.68
C GLY A 152 5.57 -0.69 10.92
N THR A 153 5.27 -0.21 9.71
CA THR A 153 4.22 -0.80 8.88
C THR A 153 4.74 -0.97 7.46
N THR A 154 4.38 -2.08 6.82
CA THR A 154 4.59 -2.31 5.40
C THR A 154 3.26 -2.24 4.66
N ILE A 155 3.20 -1.44 3.59
CA ILE A 155 2.10 -1.39 2.64
C ILE A 155 2.55 -2.08 1.36
N LEU A 156 1.86 -3.14 0.99
CA LEU A 156 2.10 -3.88 -0.23
C LEU A 156 0.99 -3.56 -1.24
N SER A 157 1.34 -3.09 -2.43
CA SER A 157 0.41 -2.80 -3.52
C SER A 157 0.61 -3.81 -4.65
N CYS A 158 -0.42 -4.62 -4.93
CA CYS A 158 -0.38 -5.67 -5.96
C CYS A 158 -1.57 -5.60 -6.92
N SER A 159 -1.41 -6.17 -8.12
CA SER A 159 -2.50 -6.32 -9.08
C SER A 159 -3.30 -7.60 -8.81
N ALA A 160 -4.62 -7.48 -8.68
CA ALA A 160 -5.56 -8.59 -8.45
C ALA A 160 -6.58 -8.75 -9.60
N ASN A 161 -6.10 -8.67 -10.84
CA ASN A 161 -6.90 -8.96 -12.04
C ASN A 161 -7.47 -10.37 -11.99
N LEU A 162 -8.68 -10.55 -12.54
CA LEU A 162 -9.42 -11.81 -12.44
C LEU A 162 -8.60 -13.04 -12.89
N PRO A 163 -7.88 -13.03 -14.04
CA PRO A 163 -7.06 -14.17 -14.46
C PRO A 163 -5.94 -14.53 -13.47
N LEU A 164 -5.40 -13.54 -12.77
CA LEU A 164 -4.28 -13.72 -11.83
C LEU A 164 -4.70 -14.32 -10.49
N ILE A 165 -5.99 -14.21 -10.14
CA ILE A 165 -6.53 -14.72 -8.87
C ILE A 165 -7.45 -15.92 -9.06
N SER A 166 -8.00 -16.12 -10.26
CA SER A 166 -8.89 -17.25 -10.55
C SER A 166 -8.20 -18.59 -10.39
N ALA A 167 -6.87 -18.64 -10.57
CA ALA A 167 -6.09 -19.86 -10.38
C ALA A 167 -6.19 -20.42 -8.95
N ALA A 168 -6.27 -19.56 -7.93
CA ALA A 168 -6.50 -20.00 -6.55
C ALA A 168 -7.90 -20.64 -6.38
N ALA A 169 -8.92 -20.08 -7.03
CA ALA A 169 -10.29 -20.60 -6.95
C ALA A 169 -10.43 -21.95 -7.68
N THR A 170 -9.83 -22.10 -8.86
CA THR A 170 -9.88 -23.34 -9.64
C THR A 170 -9.13 -24.50 -8.97
N ALA A 171 -8.05 -24.22 -8.22
CA ALA A 171 -7.34 -25.25 -7.46
C ALA A 171 -8.21 -25.95 -6.40
N THR A 172 -9.21 -25.25 -5.85
CA THR A 172 -10.13 -25.81 -4.83
C THR A 172 -11.30 -26.60 -5.42
N THR A 173 -11.62 -26.39 -6.71
CA THR A 173 -12.79 -26.99 -7.38
C THR A 173 -12.43 -28.03 -8.44
N ALA A 174 -11.18 -28.08 -8.91
CA ALA A 174 -10.70 -29.12 -9.81
C ALA A 174 -10.41 -30.40 -9.03
N GLY A 175 -11.34 -31.35 -9.06
CA GLY A 175 -11.04 -32.75 -8.70
C GLY A 175 -9.94 -33.32 -9.60
N ASN A 176 -9.23 -34.36 -9.12
CA ASN A 176 -7.99 -34.95 -9.66
C ASN A 176 -7.89 -35.27 -11.17
N ASN A 177 -8.91 -35.04 -11.99
CA ASN A 177 -9.02 -35.57 -13.36
C ASN A 177 -9.16 -34.51 -14.48
N SER A 178 -8.91 -33.23 -14.21
CA SER A 178 -8.78 -32.22 -15.28
C SER A 178 -7.62 -31.28 -14.97
N ASN A 179 -6.60 -31.26 -15.85
CA ASN A 179 -5.58 -30.22 -15.82
C ASN A 179 -6.28 -28.86 -15.79
N PRO A 180 -6.12 -28.04 -14.73
CA PRO A 180 -6.68 -26.69 -14.76
C PRO A 180 -6.00 -25.93 -15.92
N PRO A 181 -6.74 -25.14 -16.72
CA PRO A 181 -6.19 -24.35 -17.82
C PRO A 181 -5.39 -23.12 -17.32
N THR A 182 -4.89 -23.13 -16.09
CA THR A 182 -4.22 -21.99 -15.46
C THR A 182 -2.74 -22.03 -15.76
N SER A 183 -2.20 -20.91 -16.23
CA SER A 183 -0.76 -20.82 -16.50
C SER A 183 0.05 -20.90 -15.20
N ALA A 184 1.30 -21.37 -15.28
CA ALA A 184 2.20 -21.41 -14.13
C ALA A 184 2.37 -20.02 -13.47
N MET A 185 2.34 -18.97 -14.29
CA MET A 185 2.39 -17.57 -13.84
C MET A 185 1.15 -17.17 -13.03
N GLU A 186 -0.03 -17.55 -13.49
CA GLU A 186 -1.30 -17.29 -12.77
C GLU A 186 -1.32 -18.03 -11.43
N THR A 187 -0.87 -19.29 -11.41
CA THR A 187 -0.77 -20.07 -10.16
C THR A 187 0.23 -19.43 -9.19
N ALA A 188 1.41 -19.00 -9.67
CA ALA A 188 2.42 -18.34 -8.83
C ALA A 188 1.92 -17.00 -8.28
N THR A 189 1.29 -16.18 -9.13
CA THR A 189 0.73 -14.87 -8.72
C THR A 189 -0.41 -15.05 -7.71
N ALA A 190 -1.30 -16.00 -7.94
CA ALA A 190 -2.40 -16.31 -7.03
C ALA A 190 -1.86 -16.80 -5.68
N ALA A 191 -0.86 -17.67 -5.67
CA ALA A 191 -0.21 -18.16 -4.45
C ALA A 191 0.46 -17.02 -3.67
N PHE A 192 1.17 -16.13 -4.35
CA PHE A 192 1.78 -14.95 -3.74
C PHE A 192 0.74 -14.01 -3.11
N ILE A 193 -0.27 -13.57 -3.86
CA ILE A 193 -1.30 -12.65 -3.35
C ILE A 193 -2.07 -13.28 -2.18
N THR A 194 -2.39 -14.56 -2.27
CA THR A 194 -3.08 -15.29 -1.18
C THR A 194 -2.23 -15.34 0.08
N ALA A 195 -0.93 -15.64 -0.05
CA ALA A 195 0.00 -15.64 1.07
C ALA A 195 0.10 -14.24 1.71
N GLN A 196 0.19 -13.18 0.90
CA GLN A 196 0.25 -11.81 1.40
C GLN A 196 -1.06 -11.38 2.08
N ALA A 197 -2.22 -11.74 1.53
CA ALA A 197 -3.52 -11.49 2.17
C ALA A 197 -3.64 -12.21 3.52
N HIS A 198 -3.15 -13.46 3.60
CA HIS A 198 -3.09 -14.22 4.85
C HIS A 198 -2.11 -13.61 5.87
N SER A 199 -0.96 -13.11 5.43
CA SER A 199 0.01 -12.44 6.30
C SER A 199 -0.33 -10.98 6.63
N SER A 200 -1.38 -10.43 6.02
CA SER A 200 -1.81 -9.05 6.24
C SER A 200 -2.78 -8.96 7.40
N ARG A 201 -2.76 -7.81 8.07
CA ARG A 201 -3.77 -7.43 9.05
C ARG A 201 -5.04 -6.92 8.38
N LEU A 202 -4.86 -6.17 7.30
CA LEU A 202 -5.93 -5.53 6.52
C LEU A 202 -5.69 -5.78 5.04
N VAL A 203 -6.77 -6.07 4.32
CA VAL A 203 -6.76 -6.08 2.85
C VAL A 203 -7.74 -5.02 2.35
N MET A 204 -7.25 -4.06 1.57
CA MET A 204 -8.09 -3.12 0.83
C MET A 204 -8.07 -3.47 -0.65
N SER A 205 -9.24 -3.68 -1.24
CA SER A 205 -9.37 -4.04 -2.65
C SER A 205 -10.23 -3.03 -3.38
N VAL A 206 -9.74 -2.46 -4.47
CA VAL A 206 -10.53 -1.65 -5.39
C VAL A 206 -10.83 -2.42 -6.67
N ARG A 207 -12.09 -2.43 -7.08
CA ARG A 207 -12.56 -3.10 -8.30
C ARG A 207 -13.55 -2.23 -9.05
N GLY A 208 -13.67 -2.49 -10.35
CA GLY A 208 -14.71 -1.88 -11.18
C GLY A 208 -16.09 -2.35 -10.75
N LEU A 209 -17.13 -1.64 -11.19
CA LEU A 209 -18.50 -2.06 -10.97
C LEU A 209 -18.83 -3.27 -11.84
N GLU A 210 -19.47 -4.30 -11.27
CA GLU A 210 -19.95 -5.46 -12.02
C GLU A 210 -20.98 -5.09 -13.09
N THR A 211 -21.71 -3.99 -12.89
CA THR A 211 -22.73 -3.46 -13.81
C THR A 211 -22.13 -2.70 -15.00
N GLY A 212 -20.81 -2.53 -15.06
CA GLY A 212 -20.13 -1.69 -16.04
C GLY A 212 -19.96 -0.24 -15.58
N ALA A 213 -19.31 0.57 -16.43
CA ALA A 213 -18.89 1.93 -16.09
C ALA A 213 -20.06 2.86 -15.72
N ALA A 214 -19.87 3.69 -14.71
CA ALA A 214 -20.82 4.72 -14.28
C ALA A 214 -20.16 6.11 -14.32
N ARG A 215 -20.97 7.16 -14.53
CA ARG A 215 -20.47 8.55 -14.59
C ARG A 215 -19.96 9.05 -13.23
N ASP A 216 -20.67 8.68 -12.17
CA ASP A 216 -20.48 9.25 -10.82
C ASP A 216 -19.88 8.25 -9.83
N VAL A 217 -19.42 7.09 -10.30
CA VAL A 217 -18.79 6.05 -9.49
C VAL A 217 -17.66 5.40 -10.30
N SER A 218 -16.44 5.43 -9.76
CA SER A 218 -15.28 4.76 -10.36
C SER A 218 -15.25 3.27 -10.06
N GLY A 219 -15.68 2.88 -8.85
CA GLY A 219 -15.68 1.47 -8.46
C GLY A 219 -16.08 1.23 -7.01
N VAL A 220 -15.83 0.01 -6.57
CA VAL A 220 -16.04 -0.45 -5.19
C VAL A 220 -14.70 -0.57 -4.48
N LEU A 221 -14.61 -0.02 -3.28
CA LEU A 221 -13.55 -0.25 -2.30
C LEU A 221 -14.08 -1.24 -1.26
N ARG A 222 -13.46 -2.41 -1.16
CA ARG A 222 -13.71 -3.40 -0.11
C ARG A 222 -12.57 -3.37 0.88
N ILE A 223 -12.91 -3.33 2.15
CA ILE A 223 -11.98 -3.36 3.27
C ILE A 223 -12.33 -4.61 4.07
N THR A 224 -11.39 -5.55 4.15
CA THR A 224 -11.58 -6.82 4.85
C THR A 224 -10.44 -7.07 5.81
N ARG A 225 -10.70 -7.86 6.85
CA ARG A 225 -9.64 -8.35 7.71
C ARG A 225 -8.74 -9.30 6.91
N GLY A 226 -7.43 -9.22 7.12
CA GLY A 226 -6.50 -10.21 6.60
C GLY A 226 -6.39 -11.43 7.51
N GLY A 227 -5.41 -12.29 7.28
CA GLY A 227 -5.20 -13.50 8.09
C GLY A 227 -4.35 -13.27 9.35
N ASP A 228 -3.66 -12.14 9.46
CA ASP A 228 -2.88 -11.79 10.64
C ASP A 228 -3.83 -11.44 11.79
N VAL A 229 -3.82 -12.30 12.81
CA VAL A 229 -4.67 -12.17 13.99
C VAL A 229 -3.94 -11.52 15.16
N GLU A 230 -2.64 -11.24 15.01
CA GLU A 230 -1.84 -10.59 16.04
C GLU A 230 -2.16 -9.09 16.09
N GLY A 231 -2.19 -8.50 17.30
CA GLY A 231 -2.40 -7.06 17.47
C GLY A 231 -3.82 -6.57 17.77
N GLY A 232 -4.71 -7.43 18.28
CA GLY A 232 -5.81 -7.07 19.21
C GLY A 232 -7.00 -6.22 18.72
N ASP A 233 -6.82 -5.24 17.84
CA ASP A 233 -7.94 -4.38 17.42
C ASP A 233 -8.79 -5.06 16.34
N GLU A 234 -10.10 -5.00 16.50
CA GLU A 234 -11.06 -5.50 15.52
C GLU A 234 -11.06 -4.62 14.26
N VAL A 235 -10.74 -5.24 13.12
CA VAL A 235 -10.84 -4.59 11.82
C VAL A 235 -12.30 -4.53 11.40
N ARG A 236 -12.87 -3.33 11.28
CA ARG A 236 -14.25 -3.13 10.80
C ARG A 236 -14.32 -3.29 9.29
N GLU A 237 -14.86 -4.40 8.81
CA GLU A 237 -15.04 -4.61 7.38
C GLU A 237 -16.03 -3.61 6.78
N ALA A 238 -15.79 -3.21 5.53
CA ALA A 238 -16.65 -2.27 4.82
C ALA A 238 -16.64 -2.50 3.31
N GLU A 239 -17.79 -2.23 2.68
CA GLU A 239 -17.92 -2.09 1.24
C GLU A 239 -18.39 -0.68 0.92
N LEU A 240 -17.53 0.07 0.24
CA LEU A 240 -17.70 1.49 -0.06
C LEU A 240 -17.66 1.69 -1.57
N LEU A 241 -18.32 2.72 -2.06
CA LEU A 241 -18.17 3.21 -3.41
C LEU A 241 -17.16 4.35 -3.41
N TYR A 242 -16.39 4.47 -4.48
CA TYR A 242 -15.47 5.58 -4.65
C TYR A 242 -15.59 6.21 -6.05
N LEU A 243 -15.28 7.50 -6.12
CA LEU A 243 -15.19 8.28 -7.35
C LEU A 243 -13.86 9.04 -7.35
N ILE A 244 -13.01 8.78 -8.34
CA ILE A 244 -11.83 9.59 -8.62
C ILE A 244 -12.25 10.73 -9.55
N GLN A 245 -12.21 11.95 -9.05
CA GLN A 245 -12.54 13.14 -9.81
C GLN A 245 -11.43 13.50 -10.81
N ARG A 246 -11.72 14.41 -11.76
CA ARG A 246 -10.73 14.85 -12.78
C ARG A 246 -9.49 15.51 -12.19
N ASP A 247 -9.62 16.11 -11.00
CA ASP A 247 -8.54 16.67 -10.21
C ASP A 247 -7.82 15.61 -9.35
N GLY A 248 -8.17 14.33 -9.50
CA GLY A 248 -7.68 13.16 -8.77
C GLY A 248 -8.03 13.11 -7.29
N VAL A 249 -8.97 13.94 -6.84
CA VAL A 249 -9.55 13.80 -5.50
C VAL A 249 -10.48 12.60 -5.48
N ALA A 250 -10.26 11.71 -4.53
CA ALA A 250 -11.16 10.60 -4.25
C ALA A 250 -12.31 11.07 -3.35
N LYS A 251 -13.55 10.80 -3.77
CA LYS A 251 -14.74 10.80 -2.90
C LYS A 251 -15.09 9.35 -2.55
N VAL A 252 -15.47 9.09 -1.31
CA VAL A 252 -15.86 7.75 -0.82
C VAL A 252 -17.21 7.86 -0.12
N PHE A 253 -18.13 6.95 -0.45
CA PHE A 253 -19.51 6.98 0.01
C PHE A 253 -20.03 5.55 0.26
N SER A 254 -20.98 5.41 1.18
CA SER A 254 -21.62 4.12 1.47
C SER A 254 -22.62 3.74 0.37
N ARG A 255 -22.77 2.44 0.13
CA ARG A 255 -23.72 1.92 -0.87
C ARG A 255 -25.14 2.35 -0.50
N GLY A 256 -25.85 3.01 -1.43
CA GLY A 256 -27.20 3.53 -1.22
C GLY A 256 -27.29 4.97 -0.69
N SER A 257 -26.16 5.61 -0.38
CA SER A 257 -26.11 7.06 -0.13
C SER A 257 -25.89 7.81 -1.45
N ILE A 258 -26.75 8.79 -1.76
CA ILE A 258 -26.60 9.64 -2.95
C ILE A 258 -25.42 10.58 -2.68
N PRO A 259 -24.45 10.73 -3.62
CA PRO A 259 -23.37 11.69 -3.47
C PRO A 259 -23.97 13.09 -3.34
N VAL A 260 -23.86 13.68 -2.14
CA VAL A 260 -24.25 15.08 -1.94
C VAL A 260 -23.28 15.92 -2.75
N SER A 261 -23.85 16.73 -3.65
CA SER A 261 -23.15 17.50 -4.69
C SER A 261 -22.15 18.48 -4.10
#